data_AF-A0A5E4AD09-F1
#
_entry.id   AF-A0A5E4AD09-F1
#
_cell.length_a   1.000
_cell.length_b   1.000
_cell.length_c   1.000
_cell.angle_alpha   90.00
_cell.angle_beta   90.00
_cell.angle_gamma   90.00
#
_symmetry.space_group_name_H-M   'P 1'
#
loop_
_entity.id
_entity.type
_entity.pdbx_description
1 polymer ?
#
loop_
_entity_poly.entity_id
_entity_poly.type
_entity_poly.pdbx_seq_one_letter_code
_entity_poly.pdbx_strand_id
1 'polypeptide(L)'
;MKDCEYQQISPGAAPPPASPGARRPGPAAPPAPGPGPAPAAPRWSGSGSGSLGRRPRRKWEVFPGRNRFYCGGRLMLAGHGGVFALTLLLILSTTVLFFVFDCPYLARKLTLAIPIIAAILFFFVMSCLLQTSFTDPGILPRATVCEAAALEKQIDNTGSSTYRPPPRTREVMINGQMVKLKYCFTCKMFRPPRTSHCSVCDNCVERFDHHCPWVGNCVGRRNYRFFYAFILSLSFLTAFIFACVVTHLTLRSQRSNFLSTLKETPARYPLSDSGYPGGK
;
A
#
# COMPACT_ATOMS: atom_id res chain seq x y z
N MET A 1 -26.52 28.06 -6.14
CA MET A 1 -27.11 26.72 -6.39
C MET A 1 -27.04 26.30 -7.87
N LYS A 2 -26.02 26.75 -8.60
CA LYS A 2 -25.53 26.19 -9.87
C LYS A 2 -24.01 26.10 -9.71
N ASP A 3 -23.41 25.10 -10.35
CA ASP A 3 -21.96 24.76 -10.35
C ASP A 3 -21.53 23.68 -9.33
N CYS A 4 -22.14 22.50 -9.41
CA CYS A 4 -21.50 21.23 -9.06
C CYS A 4 -21.54 20.36 -10.33
N GLU A 5 -20.96 20.85 -11.44
CA GLU A 5 -20.84 20.06 -12.67
C GLU A 5 -19.70 19.04 -12.50
N TYR A 6 -20.10 17.79 -12.62
CA TYR A 6 -19.37 16.60 -12.25
C TYR A 6 -18.49 16.16 -13.41
N GLN A 7 -17.16 16.21 -13.25
CA GLN A 7 -16.24 15.47 -14.14
C GLN A 7 -16.33 13.97 -13.79
N GLN A 8 -17.40 13.36 -14.30
CA GLN A 8 -17.70 11.94 -14.23
C GLN A 8 -16.71 11.19 -15.13
N ILE A 9 -15.74 10.48 -14.54
CA ILE A 9 -15.00 9.44 -15.26
C ILE A 9 -15.89 8.20 -15.24
N SER A 10 -16.50 7.88 -16.38
CA SER A 10 -17.33 6.69 -16.55
C SER A 10 -16.55 5.42 -16.14
N PRO A 11 -17.12 4.54 -15.30
CA PRO A 11 -16.61 3.19 -15.15
C PRO A 11 -16.75 2.49 -16.51
N GLY A 12 -15.66 1.90 -17.00
CA GLY A 12 -15.68 1.09 -18.21
C GLY A 12 -16.77 0.03 -18.13
N ALA A 13 -17.60 -0.04 -19.17
CA ALA A 13 -18.65 -1.03 -19.29
C ALA A 13 -18.06 -2.44 -19.20
N ALA A 14 -18.62 -3.25 -18.30
CA ALA A 14 -18.50 -4.70 -18.40
C ALA A 14 -19.19 -5.16 -19.70
N PRO A 15 -18.66 -6.17 -20.41
CA PRO A 15 -19.34 -6.71 -21.59
C PRO A 15 -20.67 -7.36 -21.17
N PRO A 16 -21.73 -7.25 -21.99
CA PRO A 16 -23.02 -7.84 -21.67
C PRO A 16 -22.95 -9.38 -21.72
N PRO A 17 -23.76 -10.10 -20.93
CA PRO A 17 -23.84 -11.55 -21.02
C PRO A 17 -24.50 -11.99 -22.34
N ALA A 18 -23.95 -13.06 -22.92
CA ALA A 18 -24.48 -13.69 -24.12
C ALA A 18 -25.91 -14.22 -23.89
N SER A 19 -26.85 -13.81 -24.74
CA SER A 19 -28.20 -14.39 -24.79
C SER A 19 -28.27 -15.46 -25.90
N PRO A 20 -28.99 -16.58 -25.67
CA PRO A 20 -29.00 -17.70 -26.60
C PRO A 20 -30.09 -17.57 -27.67
N GLY A 21 -29.82 -18.14 -28.85
CA GLY A 21 -30.87 -18.71 -29.71
C GLY A 21 -31.29 -17.88 -30.91
N ALA A 22 -30.73 -18.22 -32.07
CA ALA A 22 -31.28 -17.88 -33.37
C ALA A 22 -32.56 -18.68 -33.67
N ARG A 23 -33.59 -18.03 -34.25
CA ARG A 23 -34.58 -18.66 -35.15
C ARG A 23 -35.06 -17.65 -36.22
N ARG A 24 -35.31 -18.22 -37.40
CA ARG A 24 -35.57 -17.62 -38.73
C ARG A 24 -37.00 -17.04 -38.91
N PRO A 25 -37.28 -16.34 -40.04
CA PRO A 25 -38.34 -15.33 -40.16
C PRO A 25 -39.69 -15.84 -40.70
N GLY A 26 -40.75 -15.05 -40.49
CA GLY A 26 -42.09 -15.21 -41.09
C GLY A 26 -42.52 -13.95 -41.89
N PRO A 27 -43.55 -14.04 -42.76
CA PRO A 27 -43.72 -13.16 -43.92
C PRO A 27 -44.55 -11.87 -43.66
N ALA A 28 -44.48 -10.99 -44.66
CA ALA A 28 -44.84 -9.58 -44.67
C ALA A 28 -46.35 -9.23 -44.64
N ALA A 29 -46.63 -7.98 -44.23
CA ALA A 29 -47.89 -7.26 -44.43
C ALA A 29 -47.62 -5.81 -44.94
N PRO A 30 -48.55 -5.20 -45.71
CA PRO A 30 -48.28 -4.07 -46.62
C PRO A 30 -48.28 -2.66 -45.97
N PRO A 31 -47.82 -1.60 -46.67
CA PRO A 31 -47.49 -0.31 -46.06
C PRO A 31 -48.67 0.67 -46.02
N ALA A 32 -48.66 1.55 -45.01
CA ALA A 32 -49.53 2.73 -44.93
C ALA A 32 -48.73 4.02 -45.24
N PRO A 33 -49.35 5.04 -45.86
CA PRO A 33 -48.66 6.18 -46.46
C PRO A 33 -48.24 7.23 -45.41
N GLY A 34 -47.04 7.78 -45.59
CA GLY A 34 -46.48 8.80 -44.70
C GLY A 34 -46.89 10.24 -45.06
N PRO A 35 -46.75 11.19 -44.13
CA PRO A 35 -46.68 12.62 -44.44
C PRO A 35 -45.21 13.10 -44.49
N GLY A 36 -44.96 14.05 -45.40
CA GLY A 36 -43.65 14.50 -45.89
C GLY A 36 -42.74 15.27 -44.92
N PRO A 37 -41.56 15.71 -45.39
CA PRO A 37 -40.51 16.25 -44.55
C PRO A 37 -40.77 17.72 -44.14
N ALA A 38 -40.55 18.03 -42.87
CA ALA A 38 -40.46 19.40 -42.37
C ALA A 38 -39.09 20.03 -42.70
N PRO A 39 -39.00 21.35 -42.95
CA PRO A 39 -37.80 22.01 -43.46
C PRO A 39 -36.69 22.14 -42.41
N ALA A 40 -35.44 22.10 -42.87
CA ALA A 40 -34.23 22.22 -42.09
C ALA A 40 -34.06 23.62 -41.45
N ALA A 41 -33.73 23.65 -40.16
CA ALA A 41 -33.31 24.86 -39.44
C ALA A 41 -31.81 25.16 -39.67
N PRO A 42 -31.38 26.43 -39.60
CA PRO A 42 -30.10 26.88 -40.15
C PRO A 42 -28.89 26.45 -39.33
N ARG A 43 -27.82 26.14 -40.07
CA ARG A 43 -26.51 25.67 -39.60
C ARG A 43 -25.78 26.85 -38.91
N TRP A 44 -25.74 26.86 -37.58
CA TRP A 44 -24.87 27.78 -36.84
C TRP A 44 -23.41 27.32 -37.00
N SER A 45 -22.65 28.05 -37.81
CA SER A 45 -21.19 27.99 -37.87
C SER A 45 -20.61 28.67 -36.64
N GLY A 46 -20.56 27.93 -35.53
CA GLY A 46 -19.78 28.31 -34.35
C GLY A 46 -18.30 28.05 -34.59
N SER A 47 -17.51 29.12 -34.64
CA SER A 47 -16.05 29.08 -34.73
C SER A 47 -15.46 28.22 -33.60
N GLY A 48 -14.79 27.14 -33.96
CA GLY A 48 -14.05 26.31 -33.01
C GLY A 48 -12.88 27.08 -32.41
N SER A 49 -13.09 27.62 -31.21
CA SER A 49 -12.00 27.89 -30.27
C SER A 49 -11.43 26.52 -29.87
N GLY A 50 -10.31 26.14 -30.48
CA GLY A 50 -9.57 24.92 -30.16
C GLY A 50 -9.25 24.87 -28.67
N SER A 51 -9.93 23.99 -27.93
CA SER A 51 -9.48 23.62 -26.61
C SER A 51 -8.18 22.84 -26.80
N LEU A 52 -7.05 23.47 -26.43
CA LEU A 52 -5.80 22.75 -26.20
C LEU A 52 -6.12 21.63 -25.22
N GLY A 53 -6.16 20.39 -25.73
CA GLY A 53 -6.64 19.21 -25.02
C GLY A 53 -5.93 19.05 -23.69
N ARG A 54 -6.58 19.43 -22.60
CA ARG A 54 -6.04 19.28 -21.25
C ARG A 54 -5.94 17.78 -20.98
N ARG A 55 -4.71 17.28 -20.82
CA ARG A 55 -4.47 15.86 -20.49
C ARG A 55 -5.29 15.49 -19.25
N PRO A 56 -6.07 14.39 -19.28
CA PRO A 56 -6.78 13.92 -18.09
C PRO A 56 -5.78 13.68 -16.95
N ARG A 57 -6.02 14.33 -15.80
CA ARG A 57 -5.14 14.19 -14.62
C ARG A 57 -5.25 12.77 -14.06
N ARG A 58 -4.11 12.17 -13.72
CA ARG A 58 -4.07 10.80 -13.19
C ARG A 58 -4.46 10.80 -11.71
N LYS A 59 -5.11 9.74 -11.23
CA LYS A 59 -5.63 9.66 -9.85
C LYS A 59 -4.57 9.91 -8.77
N TRP A 60 -3.33 9.47 -8.98
CA TRP A 60 -2.22 9.65 -8.03
C TRP A 60 -1.68 11.10 -8.00
N GLU A 61 -1.89 11.89 -9.05
CA GLU A 61 -1.46 13.30 -9.12
C GLU A 61 -2.38 14.22 -8.31
N VAL A 62 -3.62 13.78 -8.07
CA VAL A 62 -4.66 14.51 -7.33
C VAL A 62 -5.06 13.78 -6.05
N PHE A 63 -4.28 12.79 -5.63
CA PHE A 63 -4.62 11.95 -4.48
C PHE A 63 -4.61 12.78 -3.19
N PRO A 64 -5.73 12.86 -2.47
CA PRO A 64 -5.81 13.70 -1.28
C PRO A 64 -5.20 12.96 -0.08
N GLY A 65 -3.98 13.34 0.31
CA GLY A 65 -3.28 12.80 1.47
C GLY A 65 -1.78 13.12 1.45
N ARG A 66 -1.03 12.55 2.40
CA ARG A 66 0.43 12.74 2.53
C ARG A 66 1.26 11.59 1.96
N ASN A 67 0.61 10.64 1.28
CA ASN A 67 1.29 9.54 0.61
C ASN A 67 2.09 10.04 -0.60
N ARG A 68 3.27 9.46 -0.82
CA ARG A 68 4.09 9.69 -2.01
C ARG A 68 3.94 8.52 -2.97
N PHE A 69 3.79 8.84 -4.25
CA PHE A 69 3.64 7.86 -5.31
C PHE A 69 4.88 7.84 -6.21
N TYR A 70 5.34 6.63 -6.55
CA TYR A 70 6.49 6.42 -7.44
C TYR A 70 6.09 5.51 -8.61
N CYS A 71 6.97 5.43 -9.62
CA CYS A 71 6.76 4.60 -10.83
C CYS A 71 5.41 4.86 -11.52
N GLY A 72 5.03 6.14 -11.65
CA GLY A 72 3.79 6.55 -12.29
C GLY A 72 2.52 6.14 -11.52
N GLY A 73 2.61 5.97 -10.20
CA GLY A 73 1.47 5.64 -9.32
C GLY A 73 1.40 4.19 -8.87
N ARG A 74 2.36 3.33 -9.27
CA ARG A 74 2.36 1.90 -8.94
C ARG A 74 2.85 1.61 -7.53
N LEU A 75 3.72 2.46 -7.00
CA LEU A 75 4.27 2.34 -5.66
C LEU A 75 3.74 3.48 -4.81
N MET A 76 3.32 3.17 -3.58
CA MET A 76 2.82 4.16 -2.63
C MET A 76 3.55 3.99 -1.31
N LEU A 77 4.12 5.07 -0.77
CA LEU A 77 4.69 5.11 0.57
C LEU A 77 4.08 6.26 1.38
N ALA A 78 4.27 6.22 2.69
CA ALA A 78 4.06 7.37 3.56
C ALA A 78 5.10 8.49 3.30
N GLY A 79 4.78 9.71 3.75
CA GLY A 79 5.61 10.89 3.52
C GLY A 79 7.03 10.83 4.09
N HIS A 80 7.25 10.05 5.16
CA HIS A 80 8.56 9.89 5.82
C HIS A 80 9.11 8.46 5.62
N GLY A 81 9.93 8.27 4.59
CA GLY A 81 10.48 6.96 4.19
C GLY A 81 11.84 6.58 4.80
N GLY A 82 12.42 7.42 5.68
CA GLY A 82 13.79 7.19 6.20
C GLY A 82 13.94 5.89 7.00
N VAL A 83 12.97 5.58 7.86
CA VAL A 83 13.00 4.35 8.67
C VAL A 83 12.82 3.10 7.81
N PHE A 84 12.00 3.18 6.75
CA PHE A 84 11.88 2.11 5.76
C PHE A 84 13.19 1.85 5.01
N ALA A 85 13.91 2.91 4.61
CA ALA A 85 15.23 2.76 4.01
C ALA A 85 16.22 2.08 4.96
N LEU A 86 16.17 2.40 6.26
CA LEU A 86 16.95 1.72 7.28
C LEU A 86 16.58 0.22 7.38
N THR A 87 15.29 -0.14 7.35
CA THR A 87 14.87 -1.55 7.35
C THR A 87 15.42 -2.31 6.14
N LEU A 88 15.33 -1.73 4.95
CA LEU A 88 15.91 -2.31 3.74
C LEU A 88 17.41 -2.52 3.91
N LEU A 89 18.14 -1.49 4.36
CA LEU A 89 19.58 -1.54 4.57
C LEU A 89 19.96 -2.63 5.57
N LEU A 90 19.26 -2.75 6.70
CA LEU A 90 19.54 -3.76 7.72
C LEU A 90 19.36 -5.18 7.18
N ILE A 91 18.25 -5.46 6.50
CA ILE A 91 17.98 -6.80 5.92
C ILE A 91 18.99 -7.13 4.82
N LEU A 92 19.25 -6.19 3.91
CA LEU A 92 20.22 -6.36 2.83
C LEU A 92 21.63 -6.59 3.37
N SER A 93 22.09 -5.73 4.27
CA SER A 93 23.46 -5.79 4.80
C SER A 93 23.68 -7.07 5.60
N THR A 94 22.79 -7.42 6.52
CA THR A 94 22.92 -8.65 7.32
C THR A 94 22.91 -9.90 6.45
N THR A 95 22.04 -9.95 5.44
CA THR A 95 21.98 -11.08 4.52
C THR A 95 23.24 -11.17 3.64
N VAL A 96 23.72 -10.04 3.10
CA VAL A 96 24.95 -10.00 2.29
C VAL A 96 26.16 -10.45 3.11
N LEU A 97 26.31 -9.95 4.34
CA LEU A 97 27.39 -10.36 5.23
C LEU A 97 27.36 -11.88 5.47
N PHE A 98 26.18 -12.45 5.72
CA PHE A 98 26.01 -13.90 5.89
C PHE A 98 26.41 -14.69 4.63
N PHE A 99 26.03 -14.22 3.44
CA PHE A 99 26.41 -14.87 2.17
C PHE A 99 27.91 -14.77 1.87
N VAL A 100 28.56 -13.67 2.25
CA VAL A 100 29.98 -13.45 1.98
C VAL A 100 30.87 -14.20 2.97
N PHE A 101 30.54 -14.17 4.26
CA PHE A 101 31.44 -14.66 5.32
C PHE A 101 31.11 -16.06 5.82
N ASP A 102 29.83 -16.42 5.97
CA ASP A 102 29.43 -17.70 6.58
C ASP A 102 29.15 -18.79 5.53
N CYS A 103 28.41 -18.44 4.48
CA CYS A 103 27.99 -19.40 3.46
C CYS A 103 29.13 -20.17 2.78
N PRO A 104 30.28 -19.56 2.38
CA PRO A 104 31.36 -20.30 1.73
C PRO A 104 32.00 -21.37 2.64
N TYR A 105 32.03 -21.13 3.95
CA TYR A 105 32.52 -22.09 4.92
C TYR A 105 31.50 -23.21 5.14
N LEU A 106 30.25 -22.85 5.45
CA LEU A 106 29.16 -23.79 5.73
C LEU A 106 28.83 -24.68 4.52
N ALA A 107 28.88 -24.13 3.30
CA ALA A 107 28.65 -24.87 2.06
C ALA A 107 29.68 -25.98 1.83
N ARG A 108 30.97 -25.71 2.15
CA ARG A 108 32.06 -26.68 1.98
C ARG A 108 32.11 -27.72 3.11
N LYS A 109 31.65 -27.35 4.31
CA LYS A 109 31.75 -28.21 5.51
C LYS A 109 30.51 -29.00 5.84
N LEU A 110 29.33 -28.47 5.50
CA LEU A 110 28.04 -29.08 5.84
C LEU A 110 27.26 -29.45 4.58
N THR A 111 26.73 -28.45 3.86
CA THR A 111 25.89 -28.71 2.69
C THR A 111 25.65 -27.44 1.86
N LEU A 112 25.54 -27.60 0.54
CA LEU A 112 25.10 -26.55 -0.39
C LEU A 112 23.63 -26.14 -0.20
N ALA A 113 22.82 -26.92 0.54
CA ALA A 113 21.43 -26.57 0.82
C ALA A 113 21.30 -25.29 1.66
N ILE A 114 22.27 -24.98 2.54
CA ILE A 114 22.23 -23.81 3.42
C ILE A 114 22.10 -22.49 2.64
N PRO A 115 23.01 -22.14 1.71
CA PRO A 115 22.88 -20.90 0.95
C PRO A 115 21.64 -20.88 0.04
N ILE A 116 21.19 -22.04 -0.47
CA ILE A 116 19.98 -22.12 -1.31
C ILE A 116 18.74 -21.76 -0.48
N ILE A 117 18.59 -22.37 0.70
CA ILE A 117 17.47 -22.08 1.61
C ILE A 117 17.50 -20.62 2.05
N ALA A 118 18.67 -20.11 2.43
CA ALA A 118 18.84 -18.71 2.81
C ALA A 118 18.40 -17.75 1.69
N ALA A 119 18.73 -18.06 0.44
CA ALA A 119 18.38 -17.21 -0.70
C ALA A 119 16.86 -17.19 -0.93
N ILE A 120 16.22 -18.37 -0.88
CA ILE A 120 14.76 -18.48 -1.01
C ILE A 120 14.06 -17.68 0.08
N LEU A 121 14.50 -17.82 1.33
CA LEU A 121 13.93 -17.08 2.46
C LEU A 121 14.14 -15.57 2.30
N PHE A 122 15.32 -15.13 1.89
CA PHE A 122 15.60 -13.71 1.64
C PHE A 122 14.66 -13.12 0.58
N PHE A 123 14.52 -13.76 -0.59
CA PHE A 123 13.63 -13.26 -1.62
C PHE A 123 12.17 -13.26 -1.18
N PHE A 124 11.74 -14.25 -0.40
CA PHE A 124 10.40 -14.29 0.17
C PHE A 124 10.16 -13.13 1.16
N VAL A 125 11.08 -12.90 2.11
CA VAL A 125 11.02 -11.78 3.07
C VAL A 125 10.98 -10.44 2.34
N MET A 126 11.84 -10.25 1.34
CA MET A 126 11.88 -9.02 0.54
C MET A 126 10.57 -8.80 -0.21
N SER A 127 10.00 -9.85 -0.82
CA SER A 127 8.70 -9.77 -1.48
C SER A 127 7.58 -9.35 -0.51
N CYS A 128 7.51 -9.97 0.67
CA CYS A 128 6.51 -9.61 1.69
C CYS A 128 6.69 -8.18 2.22
N LEU A 129 7.94 -7.73 2.45
CA LEU A 129 8.23 -6.36 2.86
C LEU A 129 7.75 -5.36 1.80
N LEU A 130 8.14 -5.56 0.53
CA LEU A 130 7.79 -4.63 -0.55
C LEU A 130 6.28 -4.61 -0.80
N GLN A 131 5.60 -5.77 -0.76
CA GLN A 131 4.15 -5.84 -0.86
C GLN A 131 3.46 -5.12 0.30
N THR A 132 3.95 -5.27 1.54
CA THR A 132 3.41 -4.55 2.70
C THR A 132 3.58 -3.04 2.53
N SER A 133 4.76 -2.63 2.08
CA SER A 133 5.18 -1.22 2.00
C SER A 133 4.47 -0.49 0.88
N PHE A 134 4.35 -1.10 -0.31
CA PHE A 134 3.87 -0.42 -1.51
C PHE A 134 2.40 -0.67 -1.86
N THR A 135 1.73 -1.59 -1.17
CA THR A 135 0.30 -1.84 -1.37
C THR A 135 -0.55 -0.80 -0.65
N ASP A 136 -1.66 -0.41 -1.26
CA ASP A 136 -2.69 0.38 -0.58
C ASP A 136 -3.22 -0.38 0.64
N PRO A 137 -3.10 0.16 1.88
CA PRO A 137 -3.54 -0.53 3.10
C PRO A 137 -5.06 -0.65 3.20
N GLY A 138 -5.81 0.02 2.32
CA GLY A 138 -7.26 0.10 2.38
C GLY A 138 -7.72 1.54 2.62
N ILE A 139 -7.10 2.51 1.95
CA ILE A 139 -7.50 3.91 2.06
C ILE A 139 -8.91 4.08 1.51
N LEU A 140 -9.78 4.70 2.31
CA LEU A 140 -11.14 5.04 1.90
C LEU A 140 -11.16 6.38 1.16
N PRO A 141 -11.95 6.51 0.08
CA PRO A 141 -12.10 7.78 -0.61
C PRO A 141 -12.70 8.82 0.33
N ARG A 142 -12.19 10.06 0.25
CA ARG A 142 -12.79 11.20 0.95
C ARG A 142 -14.16 11.51 0.36
N ALA A 143 -15.07 12.04 1.17
CA ALA A 143 -16.37 12.49 0.67
C ALA A 143 -16.18 13.59 -0.39
N THR A 144 -16.97 13.53 -1.45
CA THR A 144 -17.03 14.62 -2.44
C THR A 144 -17.54 15.90 -1.79
N VAL A 145 -17.28 17.05 -2.42
CA VAL A 145 -17.74 18.36 -1.89
C VAL A 145 -19.26 18.37 -1.69
N CYS A 146 -20.00 17.86 -2.67
CA CYS A 146 -21.45 17.78 -2.63
C CYS A 146 -21.94 16.77 -1.55
N GLU A 147 -21.29 15.61 -1.36
CA GLU A 147 -21.60 14.69 -0.25
C GLU A 147 -21.28 15.27 1.13
N ALA A 148 -20.12 15.94 1.26
CA ALA A 148 -19.69 16.58 2.51
C ALA A 148 -20.69 17.67 2.93
N ALA A 149 -21.11 18.53 2.00
CA ALA A 149 -22.10 19.57 2.25
C ALA A 149 -23.47 18.99 2.66
N ALA A 150 -23.91 17.90 2.02
CA ALA A 150 -25.13 17.20 2.41
C ALA A 150 -25.04 16.61 3.82
N LEU A 151 -23.88 16.02 4.17
CA LEU A 151 -23.63 15.46 5.50
C LEU A 151 -23.60 16.55 6.57
N GLU A 152 -22.93 17.68 6.30
CA GLU A 152 -22.84 18.82 7.22
C GLU A 152 -24.24 19.41 7.48
N LYS A 153 -25.05 19.62 6.42
CA LYS A 153 -26.45 20.05 6.58
C LYS A 153 -27.29 19.08 7.41
N GLN A 154 -27.10 17.77 7.25
CA GLN A 154 -27.79 16.77 8.07
C GLN A 154 -27.37 16.83 9.54
N ILE A 155 -26.09 17.02 9.81
CA ILE A 155 -25.56 17.16 11.16
C ILE A 155 -26.14 18.42 11.82
N ASP A 156 -26.17 19.55 11.12
CA ASP A 156 -26.69 20.81 11.64
C ASP A 156 -28.20 20.75 11.91
N ASN A 157 -28.97 20.14 11.00
CA ASN A 157 -30.42 19.97 11.16
C ASN A 157 -30.81 19.03 12.31
N THR A 158 -29.91 18.15 12.74
CA THR A 158 -30.15 17.22 13.87
C THR A 158 -29.81 17.88 15.22
N GLY A 159 -29.20 19.07 15.22
CA GLY A 159 -28.96 19.85 16.43
C GLY A 159 -30.24 20.49 16.95
N SER A 160 -30.69 20.09 18.14
CA SER A 160 -31.62 20.90 18.94
C SER A 160 -30.97 22.28 19.18
N SER A 161 -31.77 23.35 19.13
CA SER A 161 -31.41 24.76 19.36
C SER A 161 -30.95 25.04 20.80
N THR A 162 -30.02 24.24 21.29
CA THR A 162 -29.32 24.41 22.56
C THR A 162 -27.83 24.46 22.25
N TYR A 163 -27.09 25.28 22.99
CA TYR A 163 -25.70 25.69 22.77
C TYR A 163 -24.65 24.55 22.64
N ARG A 164 -25.06 23.27 22.71
CA ARG A 164 -24.17 22.12 22.49
C ARG A 164 -24.19 21.71 21.01
N PRO A 165 -23.01 21.68 20.34
CA PRO A 165 -22.94 21.18 18.97
C PRO A 165 -23.45 19.72 18.92
N PRO A 166 -24.24 19.36 17.90
CA PRO A 166 -24.85 18.03 17.80
C PRO A 166 -23.79 16.93 17.86
N PRO A 167 -24.09 15.78 18.51
CA PRO A 167 -23.16 14.67 18.55
C PRO A 167 -22.89 14.18 17.13
N ARG A 168 -21.65 14.36 16.65
CA ARG A 168 -21.22 13.97 15.29
C ARG A 168 -21.00 12.46 15.17
N THR A 169 -22.01 11.71 15.57
CA THR A 169 -22.05 10.26 15.55
C THR A 169 -23.34 9.79 14.93
N ARG A 170 -23.25 8.79 14.06
CA ARG A 170 -24.39 8.21 13.36
C ARG A 170 -24.55 6.77 13.82
N GLU A 171 -25.74 6.40 14.25
CA GLU A 171 -26.05 5.02 14.60
C GLU A 171 -26.55 4.28 13.36
N VAL A 172 -25.99 3.11 13.11
CA VAL A 172 -26.35 2.25 11.99
C VAL A 172 -26.51 0.83 12.50
N MET A 173 -27.60 0.17 12.10
CA MET A 173 -27.83 -1.23 12.41
C MET A 173 -27.03 -2.12 11.45
N ILE A 174 -26.13 -2.94 11.98
CA ILE A 174 -25.31 -3.88 11.21
C ILE A 174 -25.50 -5.26 11.84
N ASN A 175 -26.03 -6.22 11.07
CA ASN A 175 -26.32 -7.59 11.55
C ASN A 175 -27.16 -7.61 12.85
N GLY A 176 -28.17 -6.73 12.95
CA GLY A 176 -29.04 -6.63 14.13
C GLY A 176 -28.41 -5.92 15.34
N GLN A 177 -27.15 -5.46 15.26
CA GLN A 177 -26.50 -4.70 16.33
C GLN A 177 -26.43 -3.21 15.96
N MET A 178 -26.79 -2.32 16.90
CA MET A 178 -26.61 -0.88 16.72
C MET A 178 -25.13 -0.49 16.90
N VAL A 179 -24.52 0.04 15.83
CA VAL A 179 -23.12 0.47 15.83
C VAL A 179 -23.05 1.98 15.65
N LYS A 180 -22.34 2.64 16.58
CA LYS A 180 -22.11 4.08 16.56
C LYS A 180 -20.89 4.43 15.70
N LEU A 181 -21.13 5.08 14.55
CA LEU A 181 -20.10 5.56 13.64
C LEU A 181 -19.60 6.94 14.08
N LYS A 182 -18.28 7.16 13.98
CA LYS A 182 -17.64 8.43 14.31
C LYS A 182 -17.33 9.22 13.05
N TYR A 183 -17.64 10.51 13.05
CA TYR A 183 -17.27 11.40 11.94
C TYR A 183 -15.75 11.63 11.88
N CYS A 184 -15.20 11.80 10.67
CA CYS A 184 -13.85 12.26 10.41
C CYS A 184 -13.90 13.63 9.74
N PHE A 185 -13.31 14.64 10.38
CA PHE A 185 -13.34 16.02 9.90
C PHE A 185 -12.44 16.24 8.68
N THR A 186 -11.34 15.49 8.57
CA THR A 186 -10.39 15.64 7.46
C THR A 186 -10.88 14.97 6.18
N CYS A 187 -11.44 13.77 6.28
CA CYS A 187 -11.97 13.02 5.14
C CYS A 187 -13.46 13.30 4.87
N LYS A 188 -14.10 14.10 5.73
CA LYS A 188 -15.51 14.55 5.65
C LYS A 188 -16.54 13.43 5.53
N MET A 189 -16.28 12.31 6.20
CA MET A 189 -17.12 11.10 6.14
C MET A 189 -17.37 10.49 7.52
N PHE A 190 -18.48 9.78 7.68
CA PHE A 190 -18.64 8.86 8.81
C PHE A 190 -17.77 7.63 8.58
N ARG A 191 -16.89 7.33 9.54
CA ARG A 191 -15.96 6.21 9.45
C ARG A 191 -16.74 4.89 9.57
N PRO A 192 -16.62 3.97 8.60
CA PRO A 192 -17.15 2.62 8.74
C PRO A 192 -16.57 1.91 9.97
N PRO A 193 -17.20 0.83 10.46
CA PRO A 193 -16.68 0.07 11.59
C PRO A 193 -15.21 -0.34 11.38
N ARG A 194 -14.42 -0.26 12.45
CA ARG A 194 -12.97 -0.54 12.44
C ARG A 194 -12.12 0.35 11.52
N THR A 195 -12.64 1.49 11.06
CA THR A 195 -11.87 2.49 10.32
C THR A 195 -11.34 3.56 11.25
N SER A 196 -10.05 3.89 11.11
CA SER A 196 -9.42 5.00 11.83
C SER A 196 -8.71 5.93 10.86
N HIS A 197 -8.59 7.20 11.25
CA HIS A 197 -7.83 8.19 10.50
C HIS A 197 -6.39 8.18 10.99
N CYS A 198 -5.44 8.00 10.08
CA CYS A 198 -4.02 8.14 10.37
C CYS A 198 -3.60 9.58 10.03
N SER A 199 -3.18 10.35 11.04
CA SER A 199 -2.72 11.73 10.86
C SER A 199 -1.39 11.84 10.11
N VAL A 200 -0.56 10.79 10.13
CA VAL A 200 0.72 10.74 9.43
C VAL A 200 0.52 10.65 7.91
N CYS A 201 -0.30 9.69 7.46
CA CYS A 201 -0.64 9.51 6.05
C CYS A 201 -1.76 10.46 5.58
N ASP A 202 -2.46 11.11 6.52
CA ASP A 202 -3.64 11.95 6.29
C ASP A 202 -4.76 11.21 5.54
N ASN A 203 -5.08 10.00 5.99
CA ASN A 203 -6.03 9.11 5.33
C ASN A 203 -6.84 8.27 6.33
N CYS A 204 -8.12 8.06 6.04
CA CYS A 204 -8.93 7.03 6.69
C CYS A 204 -8.59 5.66 6.08
N VAL A 205 -8.21 4.71 6.92
CA VAL A 205 -7.82 3.35 6.51
C VAL A 205 -8.80 2.33 7.06
N GLU A 206 -9.30 1.45 6.20
CA GLU A 206 -10.23 0.37 6.56
C GLU A 206 -9.52 -0.72 7.36
N ARG A 207 -10.14 -1.17 8.46
CA ARG A 207 -9.54 -2.09 9.46
C ARG A 207 -8.12 -1.65 9.82
N PHE A 208 -7.96 -0.35 10.07
CA PHE A 208 -6.68 0.24 10.46
C PHE A 208 -6.15 -0.46 11.71
N ASP A 209 -4.90 -0.92 11.62
CA ASP A 209 -4.18 -1.49 12.74
C ASP A 209 -3.25 -0.41 13.32
N HIS A 210 -2.23 -0.02 12.56
CA HIS A 210 -1.30 1.03 12.95
C HIS A 210 -0.60 1.67 11.75
N HIS A 211 0.11 2.78 12.01
CA HIS A 211 1.10 3.31 11.09
C HIS A 211 2.47 2.74 11.47
N CYS A 212 3.15 2.09 10.53
CA CYS A 212 4.43 1.45 10.78
C CYS A 212 5.55 2.19 10.03
N PRO A 213 6.45 2.90 10.75
CA PRO A 213 7.59 3.56 10.13
C PRO A 213 8.55 2.60 9.42
N TRP A 214 8.71 1.37 9.95
CA TRP A 214 9.62 0.35 9.42
C TRP A 214 9.23 -0.19 8.05
N VAL A 215 7.93 -0.24 7.74
CA VAL A 215 7.44 -0.58 6.39
C VAL A 215 7.10 0.68 5.57
N GLY A 216 7.27 1.87 6.16
CA GLY A 216 6.99 3.14 5.50
C GLY A 216 5.54 3.30 5.05
N ASN A 217 4.57 2.66 5.70
CA ASN A 217 3.16 2.71 5.32
C ASN A 217 2.23 2.38 6.51
N CYS A 218 0.93 2.65 6.36
CA CYS A 218 -0.08 2.10 7.28
C CYS A 218 -0.24 0.60 7.07
N VAL A 219 -0.60 -0.11 8.13
CA VAL A 219 -1.06 -1.49 8.08
C VAL A 219 -2.57 -1.48 8.28
N GLY A 220 -3.29 -2.05 7.32
CA GLY A 220 -4.75 -2.09 7.29
C GLY A 220 -5.27 -3.29 6.51
N ARG A 221 -6.56 -3.31 6.19
CA ARG A 221 -7.25 -4.46 5.60
C ARG A 221 -6.52 -5.11 4.42
N ARG A 222 -5.99 -4.32 3.49
CA ARG A 222 -5.50 -4.81 2.19
C ARG A 222 -4.06 -5.30 2.21
N ASN A 223 -3.23 -4.83 3.17
CA ASN A 223 -1.83 -5.25 3.29
C ASN A 223 -1.52 -6.05 4.57
N TYR A 224 -2.47 -6.21 5.48
CA TYR A 224 -2.28 -6.95 6.74
C TYR A 224 -1.70 -8.36 6.55
N ARG A 225 -2.15 -9.10 5.52
CA ARG A 225 -1.65 -10.46 5.25
C ARG A 225 -0.16 -10.48 4.91
N PHE A 226 0.32 -9.48 4.18
CA PHE A 226 1.71 -9.36 3.78
C PHE A 226 2.56 -8.92 4.96
N PHE A 227 2.04 -8.02 5.79
CA PHE A 227 2.71 -7.60 7.02
C PHE A 227 2.92 -8.80 7.95
N TYR A 228 1.88 -9.60 8.16
CA TYR A 228 1.96 -10.79 9.00
C TYR A 228 2.96 -11.83 8.44
N ALA A 229 2.88 -12.12 7.12
CA ALA A 229 3.83 -13.01 6.46
C ALA A 229 5.28 -12.49 6.54
N PHE A 230 5.48 -11.17 6.41
CA PHE A 230 6.77 -10.51 6.57
C PHE A 230 7.34 -10.73 7.98
N ILE A 231 6.56 -10.50 9.04
CA ILE A 231 7.04 -10.69 10.43
C ILE A 231 7.43 -12.14 10.68
N LEU A 232 6.59 -13.10 10.27
CA LEU A 232 6.89 -14.53 10.47
C LEU A 232 8.14 -14.97 9.68
N SER A 233 8.21 -14.62 8.41
CA SER A 233 9.35 -15.01 7.56
C SER A 233 10.65 -14.32 7.95
N LEU A 234 10.61 -13.05 8.35
CA LEU A 234 11.78 -12.33 8.85
C LEU A 234 12.29 -12.96 10.15
N SER A 235 11.37 -13.35 11.05
CA SER A 235 11.73 -14.05 12.29
C SER A 235 12.43 -15.38 11.99
N PHE A 236 11.89 -16.15 11.04
CA PHE A 236 12.49 -17.41 10.61
C PHE A 236 13.86 -17.21 9.94
N LEU A 237 13.99 -16.24 9.02
CA LEU A 237 15.27 -15.92 8.38
C LEU A 237 16.32 -15.50 9.42
N THR A 238 15.95 -14.67 10.38
CA THR A 238 16.86 -14.19 11.44
C THR A 238 17.33 -15.35 12.32
N ALA A 239 16.39 -16.21 12.76
CA ALA A 239 16.73 -17.39 13.55
C ALA A 239 17.63 -18.38 12.76
N PHE A 240 17.34 -18.57 11.47
CA PHE A 240 18.13 -19.42 10.58
C PHE A 240 19.57 -18.91 10.42
N ILE A 241 19.74 -17.61 10.12
CA ILE A 241 21.06 -16.99 10.02
C ILE A 241 21.81 -17.10 11.35
N PHE A 242 21.14 -16.78 12.47
CA PHE A 242 21.75 -16.88 13.80
C PHE A 242 22.26 -18.30 14.10
N ALA A 243 21.46 -19.33 13.85
CA ALA A 243 21.86 -20.72 14.03
C ALA A 243 23.05 -21.12 13.14
N CYS A 244 23.07 -20.65 11.90
CA CYS A 244 24.18 -20.89 10.97
C CYS A 244 25.48 -20.22 11.45
N VAL A 245 25.41 -18.96 11.92
CA VAL A 245 26.56 -18.23 12.47
C VAL A 245 27.11 -18.91 13.73
N VAL A 246 26.24 -19.33 14.66
CA VAL A 246 26.64 -20.09 15.86
C VAL A 246 27.31 -21.41 15.48
N THR A 247 26.79 -22.10 14.46
CA THR A 247 27.37 -23.34 13.95
C THR A 247 28.74 -23.10 13.33
N HIS A 248 28.90 -22.05 12.51
CA HIS A 248 30.19 -21.67 11.94
C HIS A 248 31.22 -21.38 13.04
N LEU A 249 30.85 -20.59 14.05
CA LEU A 249 31.73 -20.26 15.18
C LEU A 249 32.13 -21.51 15.98
N THR A 250 31.18 -22.40 16.27
CA THR A 250 31.44 -23.65 17.00
C THR A 250 32.38 -24.57 16.22
N LEU A 251 32.19 -24.71 14.91
CA LEU A 251 33.07 -25.53 14.07
C LEU A 251 34.48 -24.94 13.93
N ARG A 252 34.61 -23.61 14.01
CA ARG A 252 35.91 -22.93 14.03
C ARG A 252 36.63 -23.10 15.38
N SER A 253 35.90 -22.96 16.49
CA SER A 253 36.48 -23.07 17.83
C SER A 253 36.95 -24.49 18.19
N GLN A 254 36.37 -25.53 17.58
CA GLN A 254 36.87 -26.90 17.72
C GLN A 254 38.24 -27.11 17.04
N ARG A 255 38.64 -26.26 16.09
CA ARG A 255 39.91 -26.36 15.36
C ARG A 255 41.02 -25.46 15.90
N SER A 256 40.69 -24.45 16.70
CA SER A 256 41.66 -23.55 17.34
C SER A 256 41.09 -23.02 18.65
N ASN A 257 41.90 -22.94 19.72
CA ASN A 257 41.51 -22.41 21.04
C ASN A 257 40.52 -21.23 20.88
N PHE A 258 39.40 -21.23 21.60
CA PHE A 258 38.30 -20.26 21.41
C PHE A 258 38.78 -18.79 21.33
N LEU A 259 39.78 -18.44 22.14
CA LEU A 259 40.45 -17.13 22.17
C LEU A 259 41.20 -16.75 20.88
N SER A 260 41.80 -17.71 20.15
CA SER A 260 42.43 -17.42 18.85
C SER A 260 41.38 -17.26 17.75
N THR A 261 40.27 -17.99 17.81
CA THR A 261 39.15 -17.86 16.85
C THR A 261 38.48 -16.48 16.92
N LEU A 262 38.33 -15.93 18.13
CA LEU A 262 37.82 -14.56 18.34
C LEU A 262 38.79 -13.47 17.85
N LYS A 263 40.10 -13.75 17.86
CA LYS A 263 41.12 -12.82 17.34
C LYS A 263 41.18 -12.76 15.81
N GLU A 264 40.73 -13.83 15.14
CA GLU A 264 40.73 -13.93 13.68
C GLU A 264 39.40 -13.54 13.01
N THR A 265 38.37 -13.21 13.80
CA THR A 265 37.08 -12.77 13.25
C THR A 265 37.13 -11.29 12.80
N PRO A 266 36.32 -10.87 11.80
CA PRO A 266 36.53 -9.62 11.06
C PRO A 266 36.32 -8.31 11.84
N ALA A 267 35.93 -8.37 13.11
CA ALA A 267 35.70 -7.19 13.96
C ALA A 267 36.99 -6.55 14.48
N ARG A 268 38.11 -6.68 13.76
CA ARG A 268 39.38 -6.03 14.12
C ARG A 268 39.27 -4.55 13.76
N TYR A 269 38.85 -3.74 14.73
CA TYR A 269 39.10 -2.30 14.70
C TYR A 269 40.62 -2.07 14.62
N PRO A 270 41.12 -1.18 13.75
CA PRO A 270 42.52 -0.82 13.70
C PRO A 270 42.78 0.19 14.81
N LEU A 271 42.96 -0.28 16.03
CA LEU A 271 43.49 0.56 17.09
C LEU A 271 44.79 -0.05 17.57
N SER A 272 45.84 0.78 17.41
CA SER A 272 47.22 0.65 17.86
C SER A 272 48.12 -0.36 17.14
N ASP A 273 48.56 0.00 15.92
CA ASP A 273 49.97 -0.18 15.56
C ASP A 273 50.67 1.18 15.69
N SER A 274 51.00 1.55 16.92
CA SER A 274 51.96 2.61 17.22
C SER A 274 53.11 2.00 18.00
N GLY A 275 54.10 1.50 17.25
CA GLY A 275 55.52 1.53 17.57
C GLY A 275 55.98 0.95 18.91
N TYR A 276 56.62 -0.22 18.84
CA TYR A 276 57.80 -0.46 19.67
C TYR A 276 58.90 -1.07 18.78
N PRO A 277 60.02 -0.36 18.54
CA PRO A 277 61.16 -0.94 17.85
C PRO A 277 61.92 -1.86 18.81
N GLY A 278 62.38 -2.98 18.28
CA GLY A 278 63.18 -3.96 19.01
C GLY A 278 64.49 -3.41 19.54
N GLY A 279 65.01 -4.06 20.57
CA GLY A 279 66.32 -3.77 21.13
C GLY A 279 66.80 -4.89 22.05
N LYS A 280 67.55 -5.80 21.42
CA LYS A 280 68.61 -6.70 21.93
C LYS A 280 68.30 -7.64 23.11
#